data_AF-A0A528N325-F1
#
_entry.id   AF-A0A528N325-F1
#
_cell.length_a   1.000
_cell.length_b   1.000
_cell.length_c   1.000
_cell.angle_alpha   90.00
_cell.angle_beta   90.00
_cell.angle_gamma   90.00
#
_symmetry.space_group_name_H-M   'P 1'
#
loop_
_entity.id
_entity.type
_entity.pdbx_description
1 polymer ?
#
loop_
_entity_poly.entity_id
_entity_poly.type
_entity_poly.pdbx_seq_one_letter_code
_entity_poly.pdbx_strand_id
1 'polypeptide(L)'
;FMGYEEVDTSGTVRRLAVKDGNGANFVDIESLPGAAFADLGAGSVHHVAFAVEDRAKQLEVRKALIDTGYQVTPVIDRDYFWAI
;
A
#
# COMPACT_ATOMS: atom_id res chain seq x y z
N PHE A 1 -4.39 -9.34 -3.25
CA PHE A 1 -3.25 -9.06 -4.14
C PHE A 1 -2.00 -8.58 -3.38
N MET A 2 -2.10 -7.91 -2.23
CA MET A 2 -0.92 -7.39 -1.51
C MET A 2 -0.19 -8.38 -0.58
N GLY A 3 -0.79 -9.54 -0.26
CA GLY A 3 -0.11 -10.62 0.50
C GLY A 3 0.10 -10.38 1.99
N TYR A 4 -0.42 -9.28 2.54
CA TYR A 4 -0.36 -8.98 3.97
C TYR A 4 -1.37 -9.82 4.76
N GLU A 5 -0.94 -10.36 5.89
CA GLU A 5 -1.75 -11.05 6.89
C GLU A 5 -1.66 -10.29 8.21
N GLU A 6 -2.73 -10.29 9.02
CA GLU A 6 -2.66 -9.77 10.39
C GLU A 6 -1.82 -10.71 11.25
N VAL A 7 -0.85 -10.16 11.98
CA VAL A 7 0.08 -10.94 12.82
C VAL A 7 0.09 -10.52 14.28
N ASP A 8 -0.42 -9.32 14.60
CA ASP A 8 -0.51 -8.84 15.98
C ASP A 8 -1.56 -7.73 16.11
N THR A 9 -2.05 -7.53 17.33
CA THR A 9 -2.96 -6.45 17.71
C THR A 9 -2.59 -5.90 19.08
N SER A 10 -2.49 -4.58 19.21
CA SER A 10 -2.22 -3.90 20.48
C SER A 10 -3.01 -2.60 20.58
N GLY A 11 -3.98 -2.55 21.49
CA GLY A 11 -4.87 -1.40 21.63
C GLY A 11 -5.64 -1.10 20.34
N THR A 12 -5.43 0.09 19.78
CA THR A 12 -6.03 0.56 18.50
C THR A 12 -5.22 0.20 17.26
N VAL A 13 -4.07 -0.45 17.44
CA VAL A 13 -3.12 -0.78 16.38
C VAL A 13 -3.25 -2.24 15.97
N ARG A 14 -3.38 -2.47 14.66
CA ARG A 14 -3.26 -3.81 14.03
C ARG A 14 -2.01 -3.86 13.19
N ARG A 15 -1.19 -4.89 13.37
CA ARG A 15 0.02 -5.13 12.59
C ARG A 15 -0.26 -6.14 11.49
N LEU A 16 0.00 -5.72 10.26
CA LEU A 16 -0.02 -6.56 9.08
C LEU A 16 1.41 -6.92 8.66
N ALA A 17 1.65 -8.13 8.18
CA ALA A 17 2.95 -8.57 7.68
C ALA A 17 2.87 -9.37 6.39
N VAL A 18 3.89 -9.24 5.54
CA VAL A 18 4.17 -10.19 4.45
C VAL A 18 5.26 -11.16 4.90
N LYS A 19 5.04 -12.46 4.66
CA LYS A 19 6.01 -13.53 4.92
C LYS A 19 7.23 -13.37 4.00
N ASP A 20 8.41 -13.72 4.52
CA ASP A 20 9.68 -13.70 3.77
C ASP A 20 10.03 -12.35 3.14
N GLY A 21 9.58 -11.25 3.76
CA GLY A 21 9.85 -9.90 3.27
C GLY A 21 11.29 -9.42 3.53
N ASN A 22 11.64 -8.27 2.94
CA ASN A 22 13.00 -7.73 2.91
C ASN A 22 13.36 -6.79 4.09
N GLY A 23 12.65 -6.90 5.21
CA GLY A 23 12.77 -5.98 6.36
C GLY A 23 11.86 -4.74 6.31
N ALA A 24 11.20 -4.46 5.17
CA ALA A 24 10.13 -3.48 5.05
C ALA A 24 8.76 -4.16 4.88
N ASN A 25 8.48 -5.16 5.72
CA ASN A 25 7.39 -6.11 5.52
C ASN A 25 6.23 -5.98 6.52
N PHE A 26 6.28 -4.98 7.42
CA PHE A 26 5.21 -4.69 8.37
C PHE A 26 4.47 -3.39 8.01
N VAL A 27 3.15 -3.39 8.20
CA VAL A 27 2.30 -2.20 8.14
C VAL A 27 1.45 -2.17 9.40
N ASP A 28 1.62 -1.15 10.22
CA ASP A 28 0.77 -0.91 11.38
C ASP A 28 -0.36 0.05 11.00
N ILE A 29 -1.59 -0.37 11.23
CA ILE A 29 -2.80 0.43 11.00
C ILE A 29 -3.39 0.79 12.36
N GLU A 30 -3.25 2.06 12.73
CA GLU A 30 -3.91 2.62 13.91
C GLU A 30 -5.31 3.13 13.54
N SER A 31 -6.32 2.67 14.28
CA SER A 31 -7.71 3.10 14.08
C SER A 31 -8.08 4.19 15.10
N LEU A 32 -8.35 5.41 14.62
CA LEU A 32 -8.70 6.57 15.45
C LEU A 32 -10.09 7.13 15.06
N PRO A 33 -11.20 6.55 15.56
CA PRO A 33 -12.57 6.90 15.10
C PRO A 33 -12.99 8.35 15.34
N GLY A 34 -12.34 9.03 16.29
CA GLY A 34 -12.63 10.42 16.66
C GLY A 34 -11.65 11.45 16.07
N ALA A 35 -10.65 11.03 15.28
CA ALA A 35 -9.68 11.95 14.70
C ALA A 35 -10.29 12.72 13.53
N ALA A 36 -9.91 13.99 13.38
CA ALA A 36 -10.22 14.77 12.19
C ALA A 36 -9.43 14.24 10.98
N PHE A 37 -9.95 14.49 9.77
CA PHE A 37 -9.19 14.24 8.55
C PHE A 37 -7.93 15.11 8.51
N ALA A 38 -6.85 14.56 7.97
CA ALA A 38 -5.59 15.28 7.80
C ALA A 38 -5.63 16.19 6.56
N ASP A 39 -4.93 17.32 6.64
CA ASP A 39 -4.71 18.23 5.51
C ASP A 39 -3.45 17.85 4.72
N LEU A 40 -3.47 18.12 3.41
CA LEU A 40 -2.31 17.95 2.53
C LEU A 40 -1.40 19.18 2.61
N GLY A 41 -0.09 18.98 2.73
CA GLY A 41 0.86 20.09 2.79
C GLY A 41 2.30 19.68 3.05
N ALA A 42 3.18 20.69 3.13
CA ALA A 42 4.56 20.49 3.52
C ALA A 42 4.63 19.82 4.90
N GLY A 43 5.42 18.75 5.01
CA GLY A 43 5.51 17.93 6.23
C GLY A 43 4.56 16.73 6.28
N SER A 44 3.68 16.54 5.28
CA SER A 44 2.84 15.34 5.15
C SER A 44 3.48 14.24 4.29
N VAL A 45 3.09 12.99 4.51
CA VAL A 45 3.40 11.86 3.61
C VAL A 45 2.33 11.81 2.50
N HIS A 46 2.74 11.92 1.23
CA HIS A 46 1.79 12.02 0.11
C HIS A 46 1.31 10.66 -0.42
N HIS A 47 2.19 9.66 -0.52
CA HIS A 47 1.83 8.29 -0.85
C HIS A 47 2.86 7.30 -0.30
N VAL A 48 2.48 6.03 -0.22
CA VAL A 48 3.36 4.90 0.07
C VAL A 48 3.30 3.95 -1.12
N ALA A 49 4.46 3.52 -1.61
CA ALA A 49 4.56 2.59 -2.74
C ALA A 49 4.80 1.17 -2.23
N PHE A 50 4.13 0.19 -2.85
CA PHE A 50 4.31 -1.24 -2.57
C PHE A 50 5.08 -1.88 -3.73
N ALA A 51 6.15 -2.60 -3.40
CA ALA A 51 6.98 -3.27 -4.38
C ALA A 51 6.24 -4.46 -5.01
N VAL A 52 6.51 -4.68 -6.29
CA VAL A 52 6.15 -5.89 -7.04
C VAL A 52 7.40 -6.39 -7.75
N GLU A 53 7.45 -7.69 -8.03
CA GLU A 53 8.65 -8.34 -8.58
C GLU A 53 9.03 -7.79 -9.96
N ASP A 54 8.04 -7.62 -10.85
CA ASP A 54 8.27 -7.16 -12.22
C ASP A 54 7.05 -6.46 -12.83
N ARG A 55 7.17 -6.08 -14.11
CA ARG A 55 6.10 -5.40 -14.88
C ARG A 55 4.89 -6.30 -15.15
N ALA A 56 5.07 -7.61 -15.30
CA ALA A 56 3.94 -8.52 -15.50
C ALA A 56 3.10 -8.59 -14.21
N LYS A 57 3.77 -8.71 -13.05
CA LYS A 57 3.12 -8.68 -11.75
C LYS A 57 2.43 -7.34 -11.48
N GLN A 58 3.03 -6.22 -11.90
CA GLN A 58 2.37 -4.91 -11.82
C GLN A 58 1.04 -4.88 -12.58
N LEU A 59 0.99 -5.43 -13.80
CA LEU A 59 -0.25 -5.48 -14.60
C LEU A 59 -1.31 -6.38 -13.95
N GLU A 60 -0.91 -7.49 -13.34
CA GLU A 60 -1.82 -8.33 -12.55
C GLU A 60 -2.41 -7.57 -11.35
N VAL A 61 -1.57 -6.85 -10.60
CA VAL A 61 -2.01 -6.03 -9.47
C VAL A 61 -2.94 -4.90 -9.92
N ARG A 62 -2.59 -4.21 -11.03
CA ARG A 62 -3.44 -3.18 -11.63
C ARG A 62 -4.81 -3.72 -11.99
N LYS A 63 -4.86 -4.89 -12.66
CA LYS A 63 -6.12 -5.53 -13.01
C LYS A 63 -6.91 -5.89 -11.76
N ALA A 64 -6.29 -6.51 -10.76
CA ALA A 64 -6.95 -6.87 -9.51
C ALA A 64 -7.55 -5.66 -8.78
N LEU A 65 -6.87 -4.51 -8.76
CA LEU A 65 -7.37 -3.26 -8.18
C LEU A 65 -8.56 -2.67 -8.95
N ILE A 66 -8.51 -2.70 -10.28
CA ILE A 66 -9.62 -2.25 -11.12
C ILE A 66 -10.85 -3.15 -10.91
N ASP A 67 -10.64 -4.47 -10.79
CA ASP A 67 -11.72 -5.44 -10.60
C ASP A 67 -12.46 -5.24 -9.25
N THR A 68 -11.86 -4.57 -8.26
CA THR A 68 -12.56 -4.17 -7.01
C THR A 68 -13.29 -2.83 -7.12
N GLY A 69 -13.22 -2.14 -8.27
CA GLY A 69 -13.87 -0.86 -8.52
C GLY A 69 -13.01 0.39 -8.22
N TYR A 70 -11.74 0.24 -7.84
CA TYR A 70 -10.86 1.39 -7.66
C TYR A 70 -10.48 2.02 -9.00
N GLN A 71 -10.36 3.35 -9.01
CA GLN A 71 -9.82 4.09 -10.14
C GLN A 71 -8.29 4.04 -10.07
N VAL A 72 -7.67 3.29 -10.99
CA VAL A 72 -6.22 3.12 -11.06
C VAL A 72 -5.69 3.79 -12.33
N THR A 73 -4.57 4.49 -12.24
CA THR A 73 -4.04 5.23 -13.38
C THR A 73 -3.51 4.27 -14.47
N PRO A 74 -3.28 4.73 -15.71
CA PRO A 74 -2.48 3.98 -16.67
C PRO A 74 -1.08 3.70 -16.12
N VAL A 75 -0.34 2.77 -16.72
CA VAL A 75 1.05 2.58 -16.31
C VAL A 75 1.88 3.79 -16.75
N ILE A 76 2.67 4.34 -15.82
CA ILE A 76 3.49 5.54 -16.03
C ILE A 76 4.95 5.21 -15.78
N ASP A 77 5.82 5.53 -16.74
CA ASP A 77 7.27 5.47 -16.58
C ASP A 77 7.75 6.62 -15.68
N ARG A 78 8.49 6.30 -14.62
CA ARG A 78 9.09 7.25 -13.67
C ARG A 78 10.63 7.23 -13.76
N ASP A 79 11.16 6.86 -14.92
CA ASP A 79 12.58 6.71 -15.29
C ASP A 79 13.30 5.55 -14.59
N TYR A 80 13.00 5.30 -13.31
CA TYR A 80 13.68 4.30 -12.47
C TYR A 80 12.75 3.17 -12.00
N PHE A 81 11.43 3.37 -12.13
CA PHE A 81 10.40 2.37 -11.87
C PHE A 81 9.14 2.71 -12.68
N TRP A 82 8.20 1.79 -12.73
CA TRP A 82 6.89 2.00 -13.35
C TRP A 82 5.83 2.13 -12.25
N ALA A 83 4.87 3.03 -12.41
CA ALA A 83 3.79 3.29 -11.46
C ALA A 83 2.41 3.03 -12.09
N ILE A 84 1.40 2.78 -11.24
CA ILE A 84 -0.02 2.63 -11.59
C ILE A 84 -0.87 3.43 -10.60
#